data_AF-A0AA86J8H2-F1
#
_entry.id   AF-A0AA86J8H2-F1
#
_cell.length_a   1.000
_cell.length_b   1.000
_cell.length_c   1.000
_cell.angle_alpha   90.00
_cell.angle_beta   90.00
_cell.angle_gamma   90.00
#
_symmetry.space_group_name_H-M   'P 1'
#
loop_
_entity.id
_entity.type
_entity.pdbx_description
1 polymer ?
#
loop_
_entity_poly.entity_id
_entity_poly.type
_entity_poly.pdbx_seq_one_letter_code
_entity_poly.pdbx_strand_id
1 'polypeptide(L)'
;MGLMKSRGVVLDPGPQAEQEDLDMLVTGLRSGDPDLRRMAARDLIGFPAATQALGDQLQVEEDPQALDSIMNTLGCLGTPEAVELLLPCLRSSDPFRRNQAIEVLKGLPQVVAPFIEDLLADPDPDVRIFTVNVLESLKHPKVVSWLTDVIQTDQHINVCATALDLLVELADESCLPALYEAAKRFPNEPYFEFTINMAIDSVLEGKGRAE
;
A
#
# COMPACT_ATOMS: atom_id res chain seq x y z
N MET A 1 37.46 41.62 29.23
CA MET A 1 36.00 41.39 29.12
C MET A 1 35.77 40.34 28.02
N GLY A 2 35.90 39.06 28.36
CA GLY A 2 35.67 37.95 27.44
C GLY A 2 34.36 37.26 27.81
N LEU A 3 33.36 37.33 26.92
CA LEU A 3 32.09 36.64 27.07
C LEU A 3 32.27 35.18 26.60
N MET A 4 32.32 34.24 27.53
CA MET A 4 32.18 32.82 27.23
C MET A 4 30.70 32.52 26.97
N LYS A 5 30.35 32.18 25.72
CA LYS A 5 29.05 31.59 25.39
C LYS A 5 29.03 30.16 25.93
N SER A 6 28.19 29.89 26.94
CA SER A 6 27.85 28.54 27.35
C SER A 6 27.11 27.84 26.21
N ARG A 7 27.73 26.81 25.63
CA ARG A 7 27.02 25.84 24.78
C ARG A 7 26.06 25.08 25.69
N GLY A 8 24.76 25.26 25.46
CA GLY A 8 23.73 24.45 26.10
C GLY A 8 23.98 22.97 25.77
N VAL A 9 24.16 22.16 26.80
CA VAL A 9 24.17 20.71 26.68
C VAL A 9 22.74 20.30 26.39
N VAL A 10 22.48 19.83 25.17
CA VAL A 10 21.25 19.09 24.89
C VAL A 10 21.41 17.78 25.65
N LEU A 11 20.66 17.64 26.76
CA LEU A 11 20.61 16.40 27.52
C LEU A 11 19.79 15.41 26.68
N ASP A 12 20.45 14.35 26.23
CA ASP A 12 19.79 13.20 25.64
C ASP A 12 18.93 12.56 26.75
N PRO A 13 17.60 12.45 26.58
CA PRO A 13 16.76 11.80 27.58
C PRO A 13 17.22 10.36 27.77
N GLY A 14 17.40 9.92 29.02
CA GLY A 14 17.81 8.55 29.29
C GLY A 14 16.72 7.53 28.91
N PRO A 15 17.06 6.24 28.74
CA PRO A 15 16.13 5.19 28.29
C PRO A 15 14.83 5.05 29.10
N GLN A 16 14.85 5.46 30.37
CA GLN A 16 13.68 5.44 31.23
C GLN A 16 12.65 6.53 30.84
N ALA A 17 13.11 7.72 30.45
CA ALA A 17 12.21 8.80 30.01
C ALA A 17 11.53 8.44 28.69
N GLU A 18 12.26 7.83 27.75
CA GLU A 18 11.69 7.33 26.49
C GLU A 18 10.63 6.25 26.71
N GLN A 19 10.83 5.36 27.69
CA GLN A 19 9.83 4.35 28.05
C GLN A 19 8.58 4.96 28.70
N GLU A 20 8.75 5.95 29.59
CA GLU A 20 7.63 6.67 30.21
C GLU A 20 6.81 7.44 29.16
N ASP A 21 7.47 8.07 28.18
CA ASP A 21 6.82 8.73 27.06
C ASP A 21 6.03 7.73 26.20
N LEU A 22 6.63 6.59 25.86
CA LEU A 22 5.96 5.51 25.13
C LEU A 22 4.70 5.02 25.87
N ASP A 23 4.81 4.74 27.16
CA ASP A 23 3.69 4.25 27.98
C ASP A 23 2.54 5.27 28.03
N MET A 24 2.86 6.56 28.13
CA MET A 24 1.89 7.65 28.10
C MET A 24 1.17 7.73 26.75
N LEU A 25 1.91 7.66 25.64
CA LEU A 25 1.35 7.70 24.30
C LEU A 25 0.49 6.47 24.00
N VAL A 26 0.91 5.27 24.38
CA VAL A 26 0.11 4.05 24.26
C VAL A 26 -1.17 4.14 25.09
N THR A 27 -1.14 4.80 26.24
CA THR A 27 -2.35 5.08 27.03
C THR A 27 -3.26 6.07 26.31
N GLY A 28 -2.70 7.14 25.73
CA GLY A 28 -3.45 8.13 24.95
C GLY A 28 -4.12 7.54 23.71
N LEU A 29 -3.47 6.56 23.06
CA LEU A 29 -4.00 5.80 21.92
C LEU A 29 -5.30 5.06 22.26
N ARG A 30 -5.54 4.74 23.53
CA ARG A 30 -6.75 4.05 24.03
C ARG A 30 -7.75 4.99 24.70
N SER A 31 -7.57 6.31 24.55
CA SER A 31 -8.46 7.32 25.11
C SER A 31 -9.87 7.23 24.54
N GLY A 32 -10.89 7.59 25.33
CA GLY A 32 -12.25 7.79 24.84
C GLY A 32 -12.40 9.02 23.92
N ASP A 33 -11.44 9.95 23.97
CA ASP A 33 -11.38 11.14 23.13
C ASP A 33 -10.61 10.86 21.83
N PRO A 34 -11.27 10.94 20.64
CA PRO A 34 -10.62 10.72 19.35
C PRO A 34 -9.46 11.67 19.06
N ASP A 35 -9.50 12.92 19.55
CA ASP A 35 -8.41 13.87 19.32
C ASP A 35 -7.15 13.45 20.08
N LEU A 36 -7.30 12.94 21.30
CA LEU A 36 -6.17 12.40 22.07
C LEU A 36 -5.61 11.14 21.40
N ARG A 37 -6.47 10.25 20.87
CA ARG A 37 -6.00 9.07 20.13
C ARG A 37 -5.22 9.46 18.88
N ARG A 38 -5.73 10.43 18.13
CA ARG A 38 -5.10 10.98 16.93
C ARG A 38 -3.73 11.61 17.23
N MET A 39 -3.63 12.42 18.28
CA MET A 39 -2.37 13.03 18.72
C MET A 39 -1.37 11.96 19.16
N ALA A 40 -1.81 11.02 20.02
CA ALA A 40 -0.97 9.93 20.47
C ALA A 40 -0.43 9.09 19.30
N ALA A 41 -1.29 8.71 18.35
CA ALA A 41 -0.87 7.97 17.16
C ALA A 41 0.22 8.69 16.36
N ARG A 42 0.10 10.01 16.16
CA ARG A 42 1.12 10.81 15.44
C ARG A 42 2.45 10.84 16.18
N ASP A 43 2.42 11.01 17.49
CA ASP A 43 3.62 11.12 18.31
C ASP A 43 4.34 9.74 18.46
N LEU A 44 3.63 8.63 18.25
CA LEU A 44 4.18 7.28 18.25
C LEU A 44 5.09 6.95 17.06
N ILE A 45 5.22 7.83 16.06
CA ILE A 45 6.14 7.63 14.92
C ILE A 45 7.60 7.42 15.34
N GLY A 46 8.02 8.03 16.46
CA GLY A 46 9.37 7.87 17.02
C GLY A 46 9.58 6.56 17.79
N PHE A 47 8.55 5.75 17.96
CA PHE A 47 8.56 4.59 18.85
C PHE A 47 8.17 3.29 18.10
N PRO A 48 9.11 2.63 17.40
CA PRO A 48 8.85 1.36 16.72
C PRO A 48 8.32 0.24 17.64
N ALA A 49 8.58 0.34 18.95
CA ALA A 49 8.01 -0.58 19.94
C ALA A 49 6.46 -0.48 20.06
N ALA A 50 5.86 0.59 19.56
CA ALA A 50 4.41 0.82 19.57
C ALA A 50 3.66 0.20 18.38
N THR A 51 4.35 -0.41 17.41
CA THR A 51 3.75 -0.98 16.19
C THR A 51 2.56 -1.87 16.51
N GLN A 52 2.69 -2.78 17.49
CA GLN A 52 1.59 -3.65 17.88
C GLN A 52 0.44 -2.88 18.54
N ALA A 53 0.72 -1.88 19.37
CA ALA A 53 -0.32 -1.08 20.01
C ALA A 53 -1.13 -0.26 18.98
N LEU A 54 -0.46 0.28 17.96
CA LEU A 54 -1.09 0.92 16.80
C LEU A 54 -1.96 -0.08 16.03
N GLY A 55 -1.44 -1.30 15.78
CA GLY A 55 -2.18 -2.38 15.13
C GLY A 55 -3.44 -2.81 15.90
N ASP A 56 -3.34 -2.95 17.22
CA ASP A 56 -4.47 -3.31 18.07
C ASP A 56 -5.55 -2.21 18.03
N GLN A 57 -5.16 -0.93 18.16
CA GLN A 57 -6.10 0.18 18.08
C GLN A 57 -6.70 0.31 16.67
N LEU A 58 -5.92 0.05 15.62
CA LEU A 58 -6.40 0.07 14.24
C LEU A 58 -7.65 -0.80 14.05
N GLN A 59 -7.72 -1.98 14.68
CA GLN A 59 -8.85 -2.90 14.53
C GLN A 59 -10.16 -2.39 15.11
N VAL A 60 -10.11 -1.49 16.10
CA VAL A 60 -11.27 -0.99 16.83
C VAL A 60 -11.54 0.50 16.61
N GLU A 61 -10.69 1.19 15.84
CA GLU A 61 -10.83 2.63 15.60
C GLU A 61 -12.02 2.95 14.68
N GLU A 62 -12.89 3.83 15.14
CA GLU A 62 -14.09 4.26 14.41
C GLU A 62 -14.00 5.73 13.97
N ASP A 63 -13.14 6.54 14.58
CA ASP A 63 -12.95 7.93 14.17
C ASP A 63 -12.04 8.01 12.92
N PRO A 64 -12.50 8.60 11.80
CA PRO A 64 -11.72 8.64 10.57
C PRO A 64 -10.38 9.37 10.69
N GLN A 65 -10.26 10.39 11.53
CA GLN A 65 -9.01 11.16 11.65
C GLN A 65 -7.98 10.45 12.53
N ALA A 66 -8.44 9.78 13.59
CA ALA A 66 -7.61 8.90 14.39
C ALA A 66 -7.16 7.69 13.56
N LEU A 67 -8.06 7.08 12.79
CA LEU A 67 -7.76 5.96 11.89
C LEU A 67 -6.67 6.32 10.89
N ASP A 68 -6.85 7.46 10.21
CA ASP A 68 -5.88 8.00 9.26
C ASP A 68 -4.51 8.21 9.92
N SER A 69 -4.47 8.77 11.13
CA SER A 69 -3.21 8.99 11.85
C SER A 69 -2.54 7.67 12.26
N ILE A 70 -3.30 6.66 12.69
CA ILE A 70 -2.76 5.34 13.01
C ILE A 70 -2.16 4.67 11.77
N MET A 71 -2.90 4.65 10.64
CA MET A 71 -2.41 4.05 9.40
C MET A 71 -1.19 4.77 8.85
N ASN A 72 -1.19 6.11 8.86
CA ASN A 72 -0.03 6.90 8.43
C ASN A 72 1.19 6.65 9.32
N THR A 73 1.02 6.56 10.65
CA THR A 73 2.13 6.24 11.55
C THR A 73 2.68 4.83 11.28
N LEU A 74 1.83 3.81 11.13
CA LEU A 74 2.26 2.47 10.71
C LEU A 74 3.01 2.52 9.37
N GLY A 75 2.53 3.30 8.42
CA GLY A 75 3.20 3.53 7.16
C GLY A 75 4.57 4.17 7.31
N CYS A 76 4.69 5.22 8.11
CA CYS A 76 5.96 5.87 8.36
C CYS A 76 6.97 4.98 9.10
N LEU A 77 6.51 4.09 9.99
CA LEU A 77 7.37 3.07 10.60
C LEU A 77 7.94 2.12 9.54
N GLY A 78 7.13 1.79 8.53
CA GLY A 78 7.61 1.15 7.30
C GLY A 78 8.26 -0.21 7.52
N THR A 79 7.83 -0.95 8.54
CA THR A 79 8.35 -2.29 8.84
C THR A 79 7.43 -3.37 8.26
N PRO A 80 7.93 -4.60 8.02
CA PRO A 80 7.09 -5.72 7.61
C PRO A 80 5.92 -5.97 8.58
N GLU A 81 6.15 -5.84 9.88
CA GLU A 81 5.11 -5.99 10.91
C GLU A 81 4.02 -4.92 10.77
N ALA A 82 4.39 -3.67 10.45
CA ALA A 82 3.42 -2.62 10.20
C ALA A 82 2.58 -2.89 8.94
N VAL A 83 3.19 -3.45 7.88
CA VAL A 83 2.48 -3.90 6.68
C VAL A 83 1.49 -5.01 7.03
N GLU A 84 1.91 -6.04 7.75
CA GLU A 84 1.03 -7.15 8.18
C GLU A 84 -0.20 -6.66 8.94
N LEU A 85 -0.06 -5.62 9.79
CA LEU A 85 -1.17 -5.01 10.52
C LEU A 85 -2.12 -4.20 9.63
N LEU A 86 -1.63 -3.66 8.51
CA LEU A 86 -2.43 -2.91 7.53
C LEU A 86 -3.20 -3.83 6.56
N LEU A 87 -2.65 -5.00 6.20
CA LEU A 87 -3.27 -5.90 5.20
C LEU A 87 -4.73 -6.28 5.49
N PRO A 88 -5.16 -6.56 6.73
CA PRO A 88 -6.56 -6.84 7.04
C PRO A 88 -7.52 -5.71 6.65
N CYS A 89 -7.06 -4.46 6.60
CA CYS A 89 -7.88 -3.31 6.23
C CYS A 89 -8.31 -3.33 4.75
N LEU A 90 -7.64 -4.10 3.89
CA LEU A 90 -8.06 -4.33 2.51
C LEU A 90 -9.41 -5.05 2.43
N ARG A 91 -9.78 -5.82 3.46
CA ARG A 91 -11.07 -6.54 3.58
C ARG A 91 -12.16 -5.72 4.28
N SER A 92 -11.89 -4.47 4.59
CA SER A 92 -12.86 -3.62 5.27
C SER A 92 -14.08 -3.34 4.39
N SER A 93 -15.27 -3.52 4.97
CA SER A 93 -16.52 -3.04 4.37
C SER A 93 -16.62 -1.51 4.34
N ASP A 94 -15.94 -0.81 5.24
CA ASP A 94 -15.79 0.65 5.20
C ASP A 94 -14.84 1.05 4.07
N PRO A 95 -15.32 1.76 3.03
CA PRO A 95 -14.49 2.23 1.92
C PRO A 95 -13.37 3.19 2.35
N PHE A 96 -13.57 4.00 3.39
CA PHE A 96 -12.55 4.95 3.83
C PHE A 96 -11.32 4.22 4.37
N ARG A 97 -11.53 3.31 5.34
CA ARG A 97 -10.49 2.43 5.88
C ARG A 97 -9.76 1.65 4.79
N ARG A 98 -10.51 1.07 3.86
CA ARG A 98 -9.93 0.26 2.78
C ARG A 98 -9.06 1.08 1.84
N ASN A 99 -9.58 2.23 1.38
CA ASN A 99 -8.84 3.10 0.48
C ASN A 99 -7.60 3.67 1.17
N GLN A 100 -7.66 4.02 2.46
CA GLN A 100 -6.45 4.48 3.16
C GLN A 100 -5.40 3.39 3.33
N ALA A 101 -5.80 2.13 3.56
CA ALA A 101 -4.84 1.04 3.56
C ALA A 101 -4.14 0.91 2.20
N ILE A 102 -4.87 1.04 1.08
CA ILE A 102 -4.30 1.01 -0.27
C ILE A 102 -3.28 2.14 -0.45
N GLU A 103 -3.64 3.38 -0.12
CA GLU A 103 -2.75 4.53 -0.29
C GLU A 103 -1.47 4.42 0.58
N VAL A 104 -1.61 3.97 1.83
CA VAL A 104 -0.44 3.74 2.70
C VAL A 104 0.45 2.64 2.14
N LEU A 105 -0.11 1.51 1.69
CA LEU A 105 0.66 0.40 1.11
C LEU A 105 1.36 0.80 -0.19
N LYS A 106 0.74 1.63 -1.04
CA LYS A 106 1.37 2.22 -2.23
C LYS A 106 2.60 3.06 -1.89
N GLY A 107 2.61 3.69 -0.72
CA GLY A 107 3.75 4.44 -0.18
C GLY A 107 4.93 3.56 0.30
N LEU A 108 4.75 2.23 0.39
CA LEU A 108 5.72 1.29 0.98
C LEU A 108 6.16 0.19 0.02
N PRO A 109 6.56 0.52 -1.22
CA PRO A 109 6.70 -0.47 -2.28
C PRO A 109 7.70 -1.60 -1.92
N GLN A 110 8.86 -1.27 -1.36
CA GLN A 110 9.87 -2.29 -1.05
C GLN A 110 9.46 -3.21 0.13
N VAL A 111 8.65 -2.69 1.06
CA VAL A 111 8.21 -3.42 2.25
C VAL A 111 7.01 -4.30 1.94
N VAL A 112 6.15 -3.86 1.01
CA VAL A 112 4.95 -4.59 0.58
C VAL A 112 5.27 -5.69 -0.42
N ALA A 113 6.32 -5.54 -1.24
CA ALA A 113 6.68 -6.49 -2.30
C ALA A 113 6.69 -7.99 -1.88
N PRO A 114 7.19 -8.38 -0.68
CA PRO A 114 7.15 -9.77 -0.22
C PRO A 114 5.74 -10.35 -0.01
N PHE A 115 4.72 -9.51 0.19
CA PHE A 115 3.34 -9.92 0.47
C PHE A 115 2.47 -10.03 -0.78
N ILE A 116 2.94 -9.51 -1.92
CA ILE A 116 2.15 -9.38 -3.14
C ILE A 116 1.68 -10.73 -3.69
N GLU A 117 2.54 -11.75 -3.70
CA GLU A 117 2.19 -13.06 -4.27
C GLU A 117 1.04 -13.70 -3.49
N ASP A 118 1.06 -13.63 -2.15
CA ASP A 118 -0.02 -14.14 -1.30
C ASP A 118 -1.31 -13.32 -1.48
N LEU A 119 -1.20 -11.99 -1.59
CA LEU A 119 -2.34 -11.10 -1.81
C LEU A 119 -2.99 -11.26 -3.19
N LEU A 120 -2.22 -11.60 -4.22
CA LEU A 120 -2.75 -11.96 -5.54
C LEU A 120 -3.34 -13.38 -5.58
N ALA A 121 -3.08 -14.20 -4.57
CA ALA A 121 -3.68 -15.52 -4.39
C ALA A 121 -4.87 -15.52 -3.41
N ASP A 122 -5.27 -14.35 -2.92
CA ASP A 122 -6.30 -14.21 -1.90
C ASP A 122 -7.64 -14.81 -2.37
N PRO A 123 -8.38 -15.55 -1.52
CA PRO A 123 -9.70 -16.06 -1.90
C PRO A 123 -10.69 -14.96 -2.27
N ASP A 124 -10.55 -13.76 -1.69
CA ASP A 124 -11.44 -12.63 -1.95
C ASP A 124 -11.02 -11.87 -3.22
N PRO A 125 -11.84 -11.85 -4.29
CA PRO A 125 -11.52 -11.12 -5.52
C PRO A 125 -11.34 -9.61 -5.30
N ASP A 126 -11.99 -9.02 -4.30
CA ASP A 126 -11.84 -7.59 -4.03
C ASP A 126 -10.42 -7.32 -3.49
N VAL A 127 -9.90 -8.17 -2.60
CA VAL A 127 -8.50 -8.08 -2.13
C VAL A 127 -7.53 -8.18 -3.31
N ARG A 128 -7.76 -9.10 -4.24
CA ARG A 128 -6.92 -9.23 -5.44
C ARG A 128 -6.98 -7.99 -6.33
N ILE A 129 -8.16 -7.39 -6.53
CA ILE A 129 -8.31 -6.11 -7.25
C ILE A 129 -7.52 -4.99 -6.56
N PHE A 130 -7.65 -4.84 -5.24
CA PHE A 130 -6.92 -3.80 -4.51
C PHE A 130 -5.42 -4.04 -4.51
N THR A 131 -4.99 -5.30 -4.55
CA THR A 131 -3.59 -5.66 -4.68
C THR A 131 -3.03 -5.20 -6.03
N VAL A 132 -3.78 -5.38 -7.12
CA VAL A 132 -3.42 -4.82 -8.43
C VAL A 132 -3.29 -3.29 -8.36
N ASN A 133 -4.18 -2.58 -7.66
CA ASN A 133 -4.06 -1.13 -7.47
C ASN A 133 -2.79 -0.73 -6.68
N VAL A 134 -2.34 -1.57 -5.75
CA VAL A 134 -1.06 -1.35 -5.03
C VAL A 134 0.14 -1.54 -5.97
N LEU A 135 0.06 -2.48 -6.92
CA LEU A 135 1.14 -2.74 -7.90
C LEU A 135 1.50 -1.51 -8.74
N GLU A 136 0.55 -0.61 -8.99
CA GLU A 136 0.74 0.64 -9.75
C GLU A 136 1.94 1.46 -9.21
N SER A 137 2.09 1.53 -7.89
CA SER A 137 3.16 2.31 -7.23
C SER A 137 4.38 1.48 -6.84
N LEU A 138 4.33 0.16 -7.04
CA LEU A 138 5.34 -0.77 -6.54
C LEU A 138 6.69 -0.65 -7.26
N LYS A 139 6.68 -0.24 -8.54
CA LYS A 139 7.87 -0.10 -9.42
C LYS A 139 8.84 -1.28 -9.32
N HIS A 140 8.31 -2.48 -9.10
CA HIS A 140 9.08 -3.69 -8.87
C HIS A 140 9.25 -4.48 -10.18
N PRO A 141 10.41 -5.10 -10.43
CA PRO A 141 10.68 -5.79 -11.70
C PRO A 141 9.71 -6.94 -12.02
N LYS A 142 9.05 -7.51 -11.00
CA LYS A 142 8.02 -8.55 -11.18
C LYS A 142 6.61 -8.03 -11.50
N VAL A 143 6.36 -6.71 -11.53
CA VAL A 143 5.00 -6.18 -11.75
C VAL A 143 4.39 -6.73 -13.04
N VAL A 144 5.12 -6.67 -14.15
CA VAL A 144 4.64 -7.19 -15.45
C VAL A 144 4.35 -8.70 -15.39
N SER A 145 5.22 -9.49 -14.75
CA SER A 145 4.99 -10.94 -14.62
C SER A 145 3.78 -11.24 -13.74
N TRP A 146 3.61 -10.53 -12.62
CA TRP A 146 2.45 -10.71 -11.74
C TRP A 146 1.13 -10.36 -12.44
N LEU A 147 1.08 -9.24 -13.18
CA LEU A 147 -0.11 -8.86 -13.95
C LEU A 147 -0.42 -9.89 -15.05
N THR A 148 0.62 -10.38 -15.73
CA THR A 148 0.47 -11.44 -16.75
C THR A 148 -0.12 -12.71 -16.14
N ASP A 149 0.41 -13.15 -15.00
CA ASP A 149 -0.09 -14.34 -14.29
C ASP A 149 -1.56 -14.16 -13.89
N VAL A 150 -1.91 -13.01 -13.29
CA VAL A 150 -3.31 -12.69 -12.94
C VAL A 150 -4.23 -12.78 -14.15
N ILE A 151 -3.87 -12.15 -15.27
CA ILE A 151 -4.66 -12.16 -16.51
C ILE A 151 -4.79 -13.57 -17.08
N GLN A 152 -3.84 -14.48 -16.84
CA GLN A 152 -3.86 -15.86 -17.35
C GLN A 152 -4.57 -16.86 -16.44
N THR A 153 -4.51 -16.67 -15.12
CA THR A 153 -4.96 -17.69 -14.16
C THR A 153 -6.18 -17.30 -13.35
N ASP A 154 -6.43 -16.00 -13.12
CA ASP A 154 -7.55 -15.58 -12.26
C ASP A 154 -8.90 -15.89 -12.91
N GLN A 155 -9.84 -16.42 -12.13
CA GLN A 155 -11.15 -16.81 -12.64
C GLN A 155 -12.16 -15.65 -12.62
N HIS A 156 -11.89 -14.58 -11.88
CA HIS A 156 -12.79 -13.46 -11.74
C HIS A 156 -12.47 -12.38 -12.78
N ILE A 157 -13.41 -12.15 -13.70
CA ILE A 157 -13.21 -11.28 -14.86
C ILE A 157 -12.78 -9.86 -14.49
N ASN A 158 -13.31 -9.30 -13.39
CA ASN A 158 -12.94 -7.95 -12.95
C ASN A 158 -11.48 -7.89 -12.46
N VAL A 159 -10.94 -8.96 -11.88
CA VAL A 159 -9.52 -8.98 -11.45
C VAL A 159 -8.63 -8.98 -12.70
N CYS A 160 -8.97 -9.79 -13.70
CA CYS A 160 -8.28 -9.81 -14.99
C CYS A 160 -8.36 -8.45 -15.71
N ALA A 161 -9.52 -7.78 -15.66
CA ALA A 161 -9.73 -6.47 -16.28
C ALA A 161 -8.86 -5.40 -15.61
N THR A 162 -8.85 -5.33 -14.27
CA THR A 162 -7.98 -4.39 -13.54
C THR A 162 -6.50 -4.66 -13.81
N ALA A 163 -6.08 -5.93 -13.89
CA ALA A 163 -4.71 -6.28 -14.23
C ALA A 163 -4.35 -5.90 -15.67
N LEU A 164 -5.29 -6.06 -16.61
CA LEU A 164 -5.13 -5.62 -18.00
C LEU A 164 -4.98 -4.10 -18.07
N ASP A 165 -5.81 -3.33 -17.35
CA ASP A 165 -5.76 -1.87 -17.34
C ASP A 165 -4.37 -1.38 -16.91
N LEU A 166 -3.85 -1.90 -15.80
CA LEU A 166 -2.52 -1.54 -15.34
C LEU A 166 -1.42 -1.99 -16.31
N LEU A 167 -1.54 -3.19 -16.90
CA LEU A 167 -0.57 -3.67 -17.88
C LEU A 167 -0.49 -2.76 -19.13
N VAL A 168 -1.64 -2.20 -19.54
CA VAL A 168 -1.76 -1.25 -20.66
C VAL A 168 -1.17 0.10 -20.30
N GLU A 169 -1.40 0.60 -19.08
CA GLU A 169 -0.82 1.85 -18.59
C GLU A 169 0.71 1.82 -18.53
N LEU A 170 1.31 0.66 -18.25
CA LEU A 170 2.76 0.49 -18.30
C LEU A 170 3.32 0.66 -19.72
N ALA A 171 2.51 0.46 -20.76
CA ALA A 171 2.77 0.77 -22.17
C ALA A 171 4.15 0.32 -22.70
N ASP A 172 4.66 -0.81 -22.20
CA ASP A 172 5.96 -1.36 -22.59
C ASP A 172 5.83 -2.53 -23.57
N GLU A 173 6.82 -2.69 -24.46
CA GLU A 173 6.85 -3.77 -25.45
C GLU A 173 6.89 -5.15 -24.80
N SER A 174 7.43 -5.26 -23.59
CA SER A 174 7.46 -6.52 -22.85
C SER A 174 6.06 -7.06 -22.52
N CYS A 175 5.02 -6.22 -22.59
CA CYS A 175 3.64 -6.62 -22.35
C CYS A 175 2.97 -7.29 -23.57
N LEU A 176 3.51 -7.17 -24.79
CA LEU A 176 2.87 -7.70 -26.01
C LEU A 176 2.55 -9.21 -25.94
N PRO A 177 3.45 -10.10 -25.47
CA PRO A 177 3.12 -11.51 -25.34
C PRO A 177 1.93 -11.75 -24.40
N ALA A 178 1.87 -11.02 -23.28
CA ALA A 178 0.79 -11.11 -22.31
C ALA A 178 -0.55 -10.65 -22.90
N LEU A 179 -0.54 -9.54 -23.66
CA LEU A 179 -1.72 -9.02 -24.36
C LEU A 179 -2.27 -10.02 -25.39
N TYR A 180 -1.40 -10.69 -26.17
CA TYR A 180 -1.84 -11.72 -27.11
C TYR A 180 -2.44 -12.94 -26.43
N GLU A 181 -1.87 -13.39 -25.31
CA GLU A 181 -2.45 -14.49 -24.54
C GLU A 181 -3.79 -14.10 -23.89
N ALA A 182 -3.92 -12.85 -23.41
CA ALA A 182 -5.17 -12.31 -22.92
C ALA A 182 -6.27 -12.32 -24.00
N ALA A 183 -5.94 -11.92 -25.24
CA ALA A 183 -6.89 -11.93 -26.35
C ALA A 183 -7.37 -13.35 -26.69
N LYS A 184 -6.50 -14.35 -26.61
CA LYS A 184 -6.86 -15.76 -26.80
C LYS A 184 -7.76 -16.27 -25.67
N ARG A 185 -7.53 -15.82 -24.44
CA ARG A 185 -8.30 -16.22 -23.26
C ARG A 185 -9.71 -15.63 -23.25
N PHE A 186 -9.86 -14.38 -23.71
CA PHE A 186 -11.11 -13.63 -23.67
C PHE A 186 -11.62 -13.22 -25.07
N PRO A 187 -11.81 -14.16 -26.02
CA PRO A 187 -12.07 -13.86 -27.42
C PRO A 187 -13.47 -13.26 -27.69
N ASN A 188 -14.38 -13.32 -26.72
CA ASN A 188 -15.75 -12.85 -26.85
C ASN A 188 -16.09 -11.77 -25.80
N GLU A 189 -15.10 -11.21 -25.13
CA GLU A 189 -15.29 -10.15 -24.13
C GLU A 189 -15.01 -8.78 -24.78
N PRO A 190 -16.04 -7.97 -25.10
CA PRO A 190 -15.86 -6.75 -25.89
C PRO A 190 -14.91 -5.75 -25.25
N TYR A 191 -14.89 -5.69 -23.91
CA TYR A 191 -13.96 -4.86 -23.16
C TYR A 191 -12.50 -5.28 -23.41
N PHE A 192 -12.20 -6.56 -23.27
CA PHE A 192 -10.85 -7.09 -23.47
C PHE A 192 -10.41 -6.92 -24.92
N GLU A 193 -11.29 -7.23 -25.89
CA GLU A 193 -10.99 -7.03 -27.32
C GLU A 193 -10.62 -5.56 -27.60
N PHE A 194 -11.43 -4.61 -27.14
CA PHE A 194 -11.18 -3.19 -27.35
C PHE A 194 -9.86 -2.74 -26.69
N THR A 195 -9.68 -3.03 -25.41
CA THR A 195 -8.53 -2.57 -24.62
C THR A 195 -7.22 -3.18 -25.11
N ILE A 196 -7.22 -4.47 -25.45
CA ILE A 196 -6.02 -5.16 -25.96
C ILE A 196 -5.62 -4.63 -27.34
N ASN A 197 -6.58 -4.46 -28.27
CA ASN A 197 -6.28 -3.95 -29.60
C ASN A 197 -5.72 -2.52 -29.53
N MET A 198 -6.35 -1.65 -28.74
CA MET A 198 -5.88 -0.28 -28.50
C MET A 198 -4.46 -0.27 -27.94
N ALA A 199 -4.14 -1.16 -27.00
CA ALA A 199 -2.83 -1.24 -26.39
C ALA A 199 -1.74 -1.74 -27.36
N ILE A 200 -2.04 -2.79 -28.14
CA ILE A 200 -1.13 -3.32 -29.16
C ILE A 200 -0.83 -2.24 -30.22
N ASP A 201 -1.86 -1.56 -30.73
CA ASP A 201 -1.70 -0.48 -31.71
C ASP A 201 -0.83 0.65 -31.16
N SER A 202 -1.09 1.10 -29.92
CA SER A 202 -0.30 2.14 -29.24
C SER A 202 1.19 1.79 -29.12
N VAL A 203 1.50 0.54 -28.70
CA VAL A 203 2.89 0.06 -28.56
C VAL A 203 3.59 -0.01 -29.94
N LEU A 204 2.88 -0.45 -30.99
CA LEU A 204 3.43 -0.54 -32.34
C LEU A 204 3.62 0.83 -33.01
N GLU A 205 2.68 1.76 -32.82
CA GLU A 205 2.77 3.14 -33.35
C GLU A 205 3.87 3.97 -32.68
N GLY A 206 4.15 3.72 -31.39
CA GLY A 206 5.26 4.34 -30.67
C GLY A 206 6.63 4.10 -31.33
N LYS A 207 6.82 2.97 -32.03
CA LYS A 207 8.03 2.67 -32.81
C LYS A 207 8.19 3.54 -34.05
N GLY A 208 7.10 3.91 -34.71
CA GLY A 208 7.13 4.64 -35.99
C GLY A 208 7.56 6.11 -35.89
N ARG A 209 7.71 6.65 -34.68
CA ARG A 209 8.15 8.05 -34.43
C ARG A 209 9.58 8.17 -33.90
N ALA A 210 10.23 7.06 -33.56
CA ALA A 210 11.58 7.02 -32.99
C ALA A 210 12.68 6.62 -33.99
N GLU A 211 12.31 6.32 -35.24
CA GLU A 211 13.19 6.05 -36.38
C GLU A 211 13.20 7.22 -37.37
#